data_AF-A0A3Q0SX94-F1
#
_entry.id   AF-A0A3Q0SX94-F1
#
_cell.length_a   1.000
_cell.length_b   1.000
_cell.length_c   1.000
_cell.angle_alpha   90.00
_cell.angle_beta   90.00
_cell.angle_gamma   90.00
#
_symmetry.space_group_name_H-M   'P 1'
#
loop_
_entity.id
_entity.type
_entity.pdbx_description
1 polymer ?
#
loop_
_entity_poly.entity_id
_entity_poly.type
_entity_poly.pdbx_seq_one_letter_code
_entity_poly.pdbx_strand_id
1 'polypeptide(L)'
;MSLTSFVLRDACSKLRCTRNYIHSNLFASFILRALSILTRDALLKRWKTNGKLFYLLLCRVAQVLMQYCVGANYYWLLVEGLYLHNLLALVAFSENRFFCGYLLIGWGTPVLFVIPWTVVRCLHENTRCWEINENMAYWYIIRTPILMAVMVNFFIFIRIILILISKLKAHQMRYTDYKFRYVDKKKVIFIDTEKEEKKYKKNIFPLYYTPT
;
A
#
# COMPACT_ATOMS: atom_id res chain seq x y z
N MET A 1 30.59 -11.58 -1.69
CA MET A 1 29.20 -11.71 -1.17
C MET A 1 28.76 -10.53 -0.27
N SER A 2 29.65 -9.58 0.05
CA SER A 2 29.38 -8.49 1.01
C SER A 2 29.10 -7.12 0.37
N LEU A 3 29.57 -6.87 -0.85
CA LEU A 3 29.34 -5.59 -1.56
C LEU A 3 27.92 -5.49 -2.13
N THR A 4 27.37 -6.58 -2.65
CA THR A 4 25.98 -6.61 -3.16
C THR A 4 24.95 -6.43 -2.04
N SER A 5 25.19 -6.98 -0.86
CA SER A 5 24.32 -6.88 0.32
C SER A 5 24.43 -5.52 1.03
N PHE A 6 25.59 -4.86 0.99
CA PHE A 6 25.75 -3.49 1.51
C PHE A 6 25.13 -2.44 0.57
N VAL A 7 25.33 -2.58 -0.75
CA VAL A 7 24.66 -1.74 -1.76
C VAL A 7 23.15 -1.94 -1.74
N LEU A 8 22.65 -3.17 -1.55
CA LEU A 8 21.23 -3.45 -1.35
C LEU A 8 20.69 -2.86 -0.03
N ARG A 9 21.49 -2.80 1.03
CA ARG A 9 21.08 -2.22 2.32
C ARG A 9 21.05 -0.70 2.30
N ASP A 10 21.96 -0.04 1.57
CA ASP A 10 21.98 1.42 1.39
C ASP A 10 20.92 1.89 0.37
N ALA A 11 20.70 1.11 -0.70
CA ALA A 11 19.58 1.33 -1.61
C ALA A 11 18.23 1.10 -0.92
N CYS A 12 18.14 0.12 -0.02
CA CYS A 12 16.93 -0.16 0.76
C CYS A 12 16.73 0.82 1.92
N SER A 13 17.78 1.45 2.48
CA SER A 13 17.64 2.49 3.51
C SER A 13 17.13 3.80 2.91
N LYS A 14 17.63 4.22 1.73
CA LYS A 14 17.11 5.39 0.99
C LYS A 14 15.69 5.19 0.46
N LEU A 15 15.36 4.01 -0.07
CA LEU A 15 13.99 3.64 -0.47
C LEU A 15 13.06 3.36 0.76
N ARG A 16 13.63 3.24 1.96
CA ARG A 16 12.89 3.12 3.23
C ARG A 16 12.59 4.47 3.83
N CYS A 17 13.43 5.50 3.77
CA CYS A 17 13.15 6.75 4.50
C CYS A 17 11.80 7.39 4.14
N THR A 18 11.43 7.40 2.85
CA THR A 18 10.17 7.99 2.35
C THR A 18 8.97 7.06 2.48
N ARG A 19 9.11 5.79 2.05
CA ARG A 19 8.04 4.78 2.17
C ARG A 19 7.73 4.40 3.62
N ASN A 20 8.75 4.29 4.48
CA ASN A 20 8.58 3.99 5.91
C ASN A 20 7.91 5.15 6.63
N TYR A 21 8.10 6.39 6.17
CA TYR A 21 7.40 7.55 6.71
C TYR A 21 5.91 7.53 6.36
N ILE A 22 5.52 7.28 5.11
CA ILE A 22 4.11 7.17 4.71
C ILE A 22 3.42 6.04 5.48
N HIS A 23 4.07 4.88 5.58
CA HIS A 23 3.52 3.73 6.30
C HIS A 23 3.42 3.97 7.82
N SER A 24 4.38 4.70 8.41
CA SER A 24 4.30 5.13 9.80
C SER A 24 3.13 6.08 10.05
N ASN A 25 2.88 7.04 9.15
CA ASN A 25 1.72 7.93 9.24
C ASN A 25 0.39 7.17 9.07
N LEU A 26 0.33 6.19 8.18
CA LEU A 26 -0.82 5.31 8.04
C LEU A 26 -1.09 4.53 9.35
N PHE A 27 -0.07 3.91 9.94
CA PHE A 27 -0.23 3.23 11.23
C PHE A 27 -0.67 4.17 12.34
N ALA A 28 -0.09 5.37 12.40
CA ALA A 28 -0.53 6.41 13.32
C ALA A 28 -2.02 6.74 13.12
N SER A 29 -2.49 6.84 11.87
CA SER A 29 -3.91 7.08 11.57
C SER A 29 -4.83 5.95 12.07
N PHE A 30 -4.39 4.68 11.99
CA PHE A 30 -5.15 3.55 12.54
C PHE A 30 -5.23 3.60 14.07
N ILE A 31 -4.11 3.90 14.73
CA ILE A 31 -4.05 4.04 16.19
C ILE A 31 -4.95 5.20 16.64
N LEU A 32 -4.85 6.36 15.99
CA LEU A 32 -5.68 7.53 16.29
C LEU A 32 -7.17 7.23 16.09
N ARG A 33 -7.54 6.49 15.04
CA ARG A 33 -8.91 6.05 14.81
C ARG A 33 -9.43 5.17 15.94
N ALA A 34 -8.63 4.18 16.38
CA ALA A 34 -9.01 3.31 17.49
C ALA A 34 -9.17 4.10 18.81
N LEU A 35 -8.21 4.96 19.14
CA LEU A 35 -8.27 5.80 20.34
C LEU A 35 -9.46 6.77 20.31
N SER A 36 -9.79 7.33 19.14
CA SER A 36 -10.92 8.26 19.00
C SER A 36 -12.27 7.58 19.18
N ILE A 37 -12.41 6.34 18.72
CA ILE A 37 -13.63 5.55 18.95
C ILE A 37 -13.77 5.23 20.43
N LEU A 38 -12.70 4.75 21.08
CA LEU A 38 -12.71 4.43 22.51
C LEU A 38 -13.02 5.64 23.38
N THR A 39 -12.42 6.79 23.08
CA THR A 39 -12.66 8.04 23.83
C THR A 39 -14.08 8.56 23.62
N ARG A 40 -14.61 8.53 22.40
CA ARG A 40 -16.01 8.84 22.11
C ARG A 40 -16.97 7.97 22.93
N ASP A 41 -16.79 6.65 22.89
CA ASP A 41 -17.68 5.71 23.57
C ASP A 41 -17.64 5.90 25.10
N ALA A 42 -16.45 6.12 25.66
CA ALA A 42 -16.27 6.42 27.08
C ALA A 42 -16.96 7.73 27.49
N LEU A 43 -16.85 8.78 26.68
CA LEU A 43 -17.45 10.08 26.96
C LEU A 43 -18.97 10.07 26.80
N LEU A 44 -19.46 9.35 25.79
CA LEU A 44 -20.89 9.15 25.60
C LEU A 44 -21.53 8.45 26.80
N LYS A 45 -20.88 7.40 27.31
CA LYS A 45 -21.31 6.71 28.52
C LYS A 45 -21.33 7.64 29.74
N ARG A 46 -20.26 8.42 29.95
CA ARG A 46 -20.16 9.39 31.06
C ARG A 46 -21.21 10.49 31.00
N TRP A 47 -21.55 10.97 29.80
CA TRP A 47 -22.60 11.96 29.60
C TRP A 47 -23.98 11.40 29.99
N LYS A 48 -24.33 10.20 29.51
CA LYS A 48 -25.60 9.53 29.84
C LYS A 48 -25.79 9.33 31.35
N THR A 49 -24.70 9.06 32.09
CA THR A 49 -24.77 8.87 33.55
C THR A 49 -24.81 10.16 34.35
N ASN A 50 -23.99 11.17 34.00
CA ASN A 50 -23.78 12.34 34.86
C ASN A 50 -24.59 13.58 34.46
N GLY A 51 -25.06 13.66 33.21
CA GLY A 51 -25.82 14.82 32.71
C GLY A 51 -25.08 16.17 32.72
N LYS A 52 -23.81 16.23 33.12
CA LYS A 52 -23.06 17.51 33.24
C LYS A 52 -22.71 18.09 31.86
N LEU A 53 -22.86 19.42 31.74
CA LEU A 53 -22.52 20.19 30.53
C LEU A 53 -21.07 19.96 30.05
N PHE A 54 -20.12 19.78 30.97
CA PHE A 54 -18.73 19.47 30.64
C PHE A 54 -18.62 18.19 29.80
N TYR A 55 -19.28 17.10 30.21
CA TYR A 55 -19.24 15.84 29.45
C TYR A 55 -19.95 15.95 28.09
N LEU A 56 -20.96 16.83 27.97
CA LEU A 56 -21.60 17.13 26.69
C LEU A 56 -20.63 17.81 25.71
N LEU A 57 -19.88 18.81 26.17
CA LEU A 57 -18.85 19.48 25.37
C LEU A 57 -17.75 18.50 24.93
N LEU A 58 -17.24 17.68 25.86
CA LEU A 58 -16.23 16.67 25.54
C LEU A 58 -16.77 15.61 24.56
N CYS A 59 -18.02 15.18 24.70
CA CYS A 59 -18.65 14.24 23.78
C CYS A 59 -18.72 14.80 22.35
N ARG A 60 -18.99 16.10 22.19
CA ARG A 60 -18.99 16.77 20.87
C ARG A 60 -17.59 16.83 20.26
N VAL A 61 -16.60 17.25 21.04
CA VAL A 61 -15.20 17.28 20.59
C VAL A 61 -14.73 15.88 20.20
N ALA A 62 -15.06 14.86 21.00
CA ALA A 62 -14.73 13.47 20.68
C ALA A 62 -15.45 12.96 19.44
N GLN A 63 -16.70 13.38 19.19
CA GLN A 63 -17.42 13.06 17.96
C GLN A 63 -16.71 13.66 16.73
N VAL A 64 -16.32 14.95 16.78
CA VAL A 64 -15.58 15.61 15.70
C VAL A 64 -14.23 14.94 15.47
N LEU A 65 -13.51 14.66 16.55
CA LEU A 65 -12.22 13.98 16.51
C LEU A 65 -12.35 12.59 15.88
N MET A 66 -13.38 11.83 16.23
CA MET A 66 -13.64 10.53 15.60
C MET A 66 -13.86 10.67 14.10
N GLN A 67 -14.69 11.62 13.64
CA GLN A 67 -14.93 11.82 12.21
C GLN A 67 -13.64 12.22 11.47
N TYR A 68 -12.84 13.09 12.08
CA TYR A 68 -11.52 13.46 11.57
C TYR A 68 -10.59 12.25 11.45
N CYS A 69 -10.44 11.44 12.51
CA CYS A 69 -9.54 10.29 12.49
C CYS A 69 -10.00 9.20 11.50
N VAL A 70 -11.32 9.00 11.35
CA VAL A 70 -11.86 8.11 10.31
C VAL A 70 -11.54 8.63 8.92
N GLY A 71 -11.78 9.92 8.65
CA GLY A 71 -11.44 10.55 7.37
C GLY A 71 -9.95 10.47 7.07
N ALA A 72 -9.10 10.90 8.01
CA ALA A 72 -7.64 10.85 7.89
C ALA A 72 -7.14 9.44 7.59
N ASN A 73 -7.71 8.40 8.20
CA ASN A 73 -7.35 7.02 7.90
C ASN A 73 -7.64 6.63 6.44
N TYR A 74 -8.80 7.00 5.89
CA TYR A 74 -9.13 6.73 4.48
C TYR A 74 -8.26 7.55 3.50
N TYR A 75 -7.97 8.81 3.80
CA TYR A 75 -7.08 9.63 2.97
C TYR A 75 -5.62 9.16 3.04
N TRP A 76 -5.13 8.72 4.19
CA TRP A 76 -3.80 8.11 4.31
C TRP A 76 -3.69 6.80 3.53
N LEU A 77 -4.75 5.98 3.55
CA LEU A 77 -4.82 4.76 2.71
C LEU A 77 -4.78 5.12 1.21
N LEU A 78 -5.52 6.17 0.80
CA LEU A 78 -5.47 6.67 -0.57
C LEU A 78 -4.08 7.18 -0.97
N VAL A 79 -3.41 7.93 -0.08
CA VAL A 79 -2.05 8.43 -0.30
C VAL A 79 -1.05 7.27 -0.44
N GLU A 80 -1.15 6.23 0.39
CA GLU A 80 -0.34 5.03 0.25
C GLU A 80 -0.60 4.31 -1.08
N GLY A 81 -1.87 4.18 -1.48
CA GLY A 81 -2.27 3.61 -2.77
C GLY A 81 -1.71 4.39 -3.97
N LEU A 82 -1.85 5.72 -3.97
CA LEU A 82 -1.30 6.60 -5.00
C LEU A 82 0.23 6.53 -5.06
N TYR A 83 0.89 6.54 -3.90
CA TYR A 83 2.34 6.41 -3.80
C TYR A 83 2.82 5.09 -4.42
N LEU A 84 2.17 3.97 -4.07
CA LEU A 84 2.52 2.66 -4.62
C LEU A 84 2.23 2.57 -6.13
N HIS A 85 1.11 3.13 -6.59
CA HIS A 85 0.76 3.16 -8.00
C HIS A 85 1.79 3.95 -8.82
N ASN A 86 2.14 5.16 -8.39
CA ASN A 86 3.11 6.01 -9.05
C ASN A 86 4.50 5.36 -9.08
N LEU A 87 4.92 4.71 -7.99
CA LEU A 87 6.18 3.97 -7.92
C LEU A 87 6.24 2.84 -8.96
N LEU A 88 5.12 2.12 -9.18
CA LEU A 88 5.06 0.99 -10.09
C LEU A 88 4.85 1.38 -11.56
N ALA A 89 4.07 2.44 -11.81
CA ALA A 89 3.67 2.89 -13.14
C ALA A 89 4.69 3.84 -13.79
N LEU A 90 5.29 4.75 -13.01
CA LEU A 90 6.07 5.87 -13.55
C LEU A 90 7.60 5.71 -13.42
N VAL A 91 8.12 4.56 -12.99
CA VAL A 91 9.58 4.26 -12.90
C VAL A 91 10.41 5.48 -12.44
N ALA A 92 10.43 5.72 -11.12
CA ALA A 92 11.36 6.62 -10.44
C ALA A 92 11.33 8.10 -10.88
N PHE A 93 10.27 8.83 -10.52
CA PHE A 93 10.30 10.30 -10.55
C PHE A 93 10.76 10.91 -9.22
N SER A 94 11.42 12.07 -9.34
CA SER A 94 12.05 12.87 -8.29
C SER A 94 11.21 12.97 -7.01
N GLU A 95 11.74 12.38 -5.94
CA GLU A 95 11.07 12.10 -4.68
C GLU A 95 10.67 13.38 -3.91
N ASN A 96 11.52 14.40 -3.81
CA ASN A 96 11.38 15.41 -2.75
C ASN A 96 10.23 16.43 -2.86
N ARG A 97 9.78 16.84 -4.05
CA ARG A 97 8.76 17.93 -4.15
C ARG A 97 7.32 17.45 -4.00
N PHE A 98 7.04 16.17 -4.24
CA PHE A 98 5.67 15.63 -4.13
C PHE A 98 5.31 15.19 -2.71
N PHE A 99 6.29 14.95 -1.82
CA PHE A 99 6.02 14.52 -0.43
C PHE A 99 5.22 15.52 0.38
N CYS A 100 5.50 16.82 0.25
CA CYS A 100 4.73 17.84 0.96
C CYS A 100 3.25 17.82 0.50
N GLY A 101 3.00 17.61 -0.79
CA GLY A 101 1.65 17.43 -1.34
C GLY A 101 0.94 16.22 -0.75
N TYR A 102 1.60 15.06 -0.66
CA TYR A 102 1.01 13.87 -0.04
C TYR A 102 0.65 14.07 1.45
N LEU A 103 1.48 14.80 2.20
CA LEU A 103 1.22 15.14 3.61
C LEU A 103 0.01 16.08 3.75
N LEU A 104 -0.08 17.09 2.89
CA LEU A 104 -1.22 18.01 2.81
C LEU A 104 -2.51 17.28 2.43
N ILE A 105 -2.45 16.33 1.50
CA ILE A 105 -3.61 15.53 1.11
C ILE A 105 -4.06 14.63 2.27
N GLY A 106 -3.13 13.93 2.93
CA GLY A 106 -3.44 12.98 4.01
C GLY A 106 -4.04 13.64 5.25
N TRP A 107 -3.44 14.73 5.73
CA TRP A 107 -3.88 15.41 6.96
C TRP A 107 -4.80 16.62 6.70
N GLY A 108 -4.57 17.39 5.63
CA GLY A 108 -5.31 18.62 5.34
C GLY A 108 -6.70 18.40 4.74
N THR A 109 -6.85 17.45 3.83
CA THR A 109 -8.15 17.16 3.19
C THR A 109 -9.23 16.75 4.20
N PRO A 110 -8.97 15.85 5.18
CA PRO A 110 -9.94 15.54 6.23
C PRO A 110 -10.36 16.78 7.03
N VAL A 111 -9.43 17.69 7.36
CA VAL A 111 -9.75 18.93 8.07
C VAL A 111 -10.70 19.81 7.24
N LEU A 112 -10.42 19.93 5.94
CA LEU A 112 -11.22 20.75 5.02
C LEU A 112 -12.68 20.30 4.94
N PHE A 113 -12.97 19.00 5.05
CA PHE A 113 -14.35 18.48 5.04
C PHE A 113 -15.00 18.45 6.43
N VAL A 114 -14.22 18.23 7.49
CA VAL A 114 -14.74 18.16 8.86
C VAL A 114 -15.11 19.53 9.41
N ILE A 115 -14.37 20.60 9.06
CA ILE A 115 -14.66 21.96 9.55
C ILE A 115 -16.05 22.45 9.11
N PRO A 116 -16.40 22.47 7.80
CA PRO A 116 -17.72 22.90 7.36
C PRO A 116 -18.85 22.07 7.97
N TRP A 117 -18.66 20.75 8.07
CA TRP A 117 -19.63 19.87 8.72
C TRP A 117 -19.84 20.22 10.20
N THR A 118 -18.75 20.50 10.92
CA THR A 118 -18.79 20.92 12.33
C THR A 118 -19.51 22.25 12.49
N VAL A 119 -19.26 23.23 11.61
CA VAL A 119 -19.94 24.53 11.62
C VAL A 119 -21.44 24.36 11.38
N VAL A 120 -21.85 23.60 10.37
CA VAL A 120 -23.26 23.34 10.08
C VAL A 120 -23.95 22.66 11.27
N ARG A 121 -23.29 21.67 11.91
CA ARG A 121 -23.82 20.97 13.09
C ARG A 121 -23.91 21.87 14.31
N CYS A 122 -22.95 22.76 14.54
CA CYS A 122 -23.02 23.78 15.60
C CYS A 122 -24.20 24.73 15.43
N LEU A 123 -24.53 25.13 14.19
CA LEU A 123 -25.56 26.11 13.90
C LEU A 123 -26.98 25.53 13.93
N HIS A 124 -27.18 24.28 13.49
CA HIS A 124 -28.51 23.71 13.30
C HIS A 124 -28.94 22.69 14.37
N GLU A 125 -28.00 21.97 15.01
CA GLU A 125 -28.33 20.84 15.91
C GLU A 125 -27.44 20.83 17.17
N ASN A 126 -27.50 21.89 17.98
CA ASN A 126 -26.65 22.06 19.17
C ASN A 126 -27.26 21.52 20.49
N THR A 127 -28.13 20.51 20.43
CA THR A 127 -28.97 20.11 21.58
C THR A 127 -28.46 18.88 22.33
N ARG A 128 -27.91 17.87 21.65
CA ARG A 128 -27.40 16.62 22.27
C ARG A 128 -25.92 16.41 21.98
N CYS A 129 -25.38 15.26 22.40
CA CYS A 129 -24.15 14.78 21.76
C CYS A 129 -24.50 14.40 20.32
N TRP A 130 -23.65 14.77 19.36
CA TRP A 130 -23.84 14.59 17.90
C TRP A 130 -23.75 13.12 17.44
N GLU A 131 -24.31 12.21 18.23
CA GLU A 131 -24.41 10.78 17.99
C GLU A 131 -25.52 10.47 16.99
N ILE A 132 -26.66 11.15 17.10
CA ILE A 132 -27.84 10.94 16.27
C ILE A 132 -27.88 12.01 15.19
N ASN A 133 -28.15 11.58 13.96
CA ASN A 133 -28.36 12.47 12.83
C ASN A 133 -29.85 12.46 12.52
N GLU A 134 -30.56 13.51 12.92
CA GLU A 134 -32.00 13.65 12.69
C GLU A 134 -32.26 13.80 11.19
N ASN A 135 -31.44 14.62 10.51
CA ASN A 135 -31.45 14.73 9.05
C ASN A 135 -30.35 13.87 8.40
N MET A 136 -30.77 12.83 7.68
CA MET A 136 -29.91 11.99 6.84
C MET A 136 -29.11 12.80 5.80
N ALA A 137 -29.63 13.94 5.34
CA ALA A 137 -28.96 14.84 4.40
C ALA A 137 -27.61 15.36 4.94
N TYR A 138 -27.56 15.84 6.19
CA TYR A 138 -26.32 16.33 6.80
C TYR A 138 -25.30 15.22 7.06
N TRP A 139 -25.77 14.00 7.29
CA TRP A 139 -24.89 12.83 7.38
C TRP A 139 -24.22 12.51 6.04
N TYR A 140 -24.95 12.64 4.94
CA TYR A 140 -24.43 12.34 3.61
C TYR A 140 -23.35 13.33 3.15
N ILE A 141 -23.38 14.58 3.62
CA ILE A 141 -22.36 15.61 3.33
C ILE A 141 -20.96 15.14 3.74
N ILE A 142 -20.81 14.54 4.93
CA ILE A 142 -19.51 14.02 5.39
C ILE A 142 -19.22 12.60 4.88
N ARG A 143 -20.26 11.80 4.62
CA ARG A 143 -20.14 10.43 4.10
C ARG A 143 -19.67 10.40 2.64
N THR A 144 -20.10 11.36 1.82
CA THR A 144 -19.82 11.38 0.37
C THR A 144 -18.32 11.50 0.04
N PRO A 145 -17.55 12.43 0.64
CA PRO A 145 -16.11 12.51 0.40
C PRO A 145 -15.37 11.24 0.80
N ILE A 146 -15.80 10.59 1.90
CA ILE A 146 -15.23 9.33 2.37
C ILE A 146 -15.50 8.20 1.38
N LEU A 147 -16.75 8.06 0.92
CA LEU A 147 -17.12 7.05 -0.07
C LEU A 147 -16.40 7.27 -1.39
N MET A 148 -16.28 8.51 -1.84
CA MET A 148 -15.50 8.86 -3.04
C MET A 148 -14.03 8.43 -2.89
N ALA A 149 -13.38 8.74 -1.75
CA ALA A 149 -12.01 8.32 -1.47
C ALA A 149 -11.86 6.78 -1.48
N VAL A 150 -12.83 6.05 -0.91
CA VAL A 150 -12.85 4.58 -0.94
C VAL A 150 -12.96 4.04 -2.36
N MET A 151 -13.81 4.62 -3.20
CA MET A 151 -13.98 4.20 -4.59
C MET A 151 -12.70 4.42 -5.42
N VAL A 152 -12.06 5.57 -5.25
CA VAL A 152 -10.78 5.87 -5.91
C VAL A 152 -9.70 4.90 -5.44
N ASN A 153 -9.61 4.66 -4.13
CA ASN A 153 -8.66 3.71 -3.57
C ASN A 153 -8.86 2.29 -4.12
N PHE A 154 -10.12 1.84 -4.24
CA PHE A 154 -10.44 0.53 -4.84
C PHE A 154 -9.99 0.44 -6.30
N PHE A 155 -10.25 1.47 -7.10
CA PHE A 155 -9.80 1.50 -8.50
C PHE A 155 -8.27 1.42 -8.63
N ILE A 156 -7.55 2.18 -7.79
CA ILE A 156 -6.08 2.14 -7.74
C ILE A 156 -5.60 0.74 -7.35
N PHE A 157 -6.22 0.11 -6.37
CA PHE A 157 -5.89 -1.24 -5.93
C PHE A 157 -6.01 -2.27 -7.06
N ILE A 158 -7.11 -2.24 -7.83
CA ILE A 158 -7.28 -3.13 -8.99
C ILE A 158 -6.19 -2.88 -10.04
N ARG A 159 -5.87 -1.61 -10.34
CA ARG A 159 -4.79 -1.27 -11.28
C ARG A 159 -3.44 -1.82 -10.81
N ILE A 160 -3.12 -1.72 -9.52
CA ILE A 160 -1.89 -2.27 -8.94
C ILE A 160 -1.84 -3.79 -9.08
N ILE A 161 -2.93 -4.50 -8.76
CA ILE A 161 -3.01 -5.96 -8.92
C ILE A 161 -2.76 -6.35 -10.39
N LEU A 162 -3.37 -5.66 -11.35
CA LEU A 162 -3.18 -5.96 -12.77
C LEU A 162 -1.73 -5.75 -13.22
N ILE A 163 -1.07 -4.68 -12.76
CA ILE A 163 0.36 -4.45 -13.03
C ILE A 163 1.22 -5.55 -12.41
N LEU A 164 0.93 -5.94 -11.16
CA LEU A 164 1.66 -6.98 -10.45
C LEU A 164 1.54 -8.33 -11.16
N ILE A 165 0.33 -8.72 -11.57
CA ILE A 165 0.08 -9.95 -12.34
C ILE A 165 0.83 -9.90 -13.68
N SER A 166 0.80 -8.75 -14.37
CA SER A 166 1.51 -8.58 -15.65
C SER A 166 3.02 -8.75 -15.49
N LYS A 167 3.61 -8.16 -14.44
CA LYS A 167 5.04 -8.32 -14.13
C LYS A 167 5.38 -9.75 -13.69
N LEU A 168 4.53 -10.38 -12.88
CA LEU A 168 4.70 -11.78 -12.45
C LEU A 168 4.67 -12.72 -13.66
N LYS A 169 3.72 -12.53 -14.58
CA LYS A 169 3.62 -13.31 -15.82
C LYS A 169 4.85 -13.10 -16.70
N ALA A 170 5.31 -11.86 -16.89
CA ALA A 170 6.53 -11.59 -17.65
C ALA A 170 7.77 -12.27 -17.05
N HIS A 171 7.91 -12.30 -15.72
CA HIS A 171 9.01 -12.98 -15.04
C HIS A 171 8.92 -14.51 -15.19
N GLN A 172 7.72 -15.09 -15.06
CA GLN A 172 7.49 -16.53 -15.28
C GLN A 172 7.78 -16.95 -16.73
N MET A 173 7.37 -16.16 -17.72
CA MET A 173 7.67 -16.39 -19.13
C MET A 173 9.18 -16.34 -19.37
N ARG A 174 9.87 -15.34 -18.81
CA ARG A 174 11.33 -15.20 -18.94
C ARG A 174 12.09 -16.34 -18.26
N TYR A 175 11.65 -16.81 -17.09
CA TYR A 175 12.25 -17.97 -16.42
C TYR A 175 12.08 -19.27 -17.22
N THR A 176 10.90 -19.47 -17.78
CA THR A 176 10.58 -20.63 -18.64
C THR A 176 11.45 -20.64 -19.90
N ASP A 177 11.61 -19.49 -20.57
CA ASP A 177 12.48 -19.32 -21.73
C ASP A 177 13.96 -19.64 -21.41
N TYR A 178 14.48 -19.12 -20.29
CA TYR A 178 15.83 -19.44 -19.83
C TYR A 178 16.03 -20.94 -19.58
N LYS A 179 15.02 -21.61 -19.00
CA LYS A 179 15.07 -23.05 -18.73
C LYS A 179 15.08 -23.87 -20.03
N PHE A 180 14.22 -23.54 -20.99
CA PHE A 180 14.22 -24.21 -22.30
C PHE A 180 15.55 -24.04 -23.03
N ARG A 181 16.07 -22.80 -23.10
CA ARG A 181 17.35 -22.51 -23.75
C ARG A 181 18.54 -23.22 -23.09
N TYR A 182 18.50 -23.41 -21.77
CA TYR A 182 19.51 -24.17 -21.04
C TYR A 182 19.44 -25.68 -21.35
N VAL A 183 18.24 -26.25 -21.44
CA VAL A 183 18.03 -27.66 -21.80
C VAL A 183 18.51 -27.93 -23.22
N ASP A 184 18.20 -27.06 -24.17
CA ASP A 184 18.63 -27.20 -25.57
C ASP A 184 20.16 -27.14 -25.68
N LYS A 185 20.80 -26.18 -25.01
CA LYS A 185 22.27 -26.11 -24.96
C LYS A 185 22.88 -27.38 -24.37
N LYS A 186 22.30 -27.92 -23.29
CA LYS A 186 22.77 -29.19 -22.71
C LYS A 186 22.65 -30.35 -23.69
N LYS A 187 21.51 -30.49 -24.37
CA LYS A 187 21.32 -31.56 -25.36
C LYS A 187 22.39 -31.53 -26.46
N VAL A 188 22.69 -30.36 -27.02
CA VAL A 188 23.72 -30.21 -28.05
C VAL A 188 25.08 -30.66 -27.53
N ILE A 189 25.48 -30.20 -26.34
CA ILE A 189 26.75 -30.60 -25.71
C ILE A 189 26.82 -32.12 -25.52
N PHE A 190 25.76 -32.76 -25.02
CA PHE A 190 25.71 -34.22 -24.85
C PHE A 190 25.90 -34.96 -26.18
N ILE A 191 25.24 -34.51 -27.26
CA ILE A 191 25.35 -35.13 -28.59
C ILE A 191 26.78 -34.98 -29.15
N ASP A 192 27.38 -33.80 -29.00
CA ASP A 192 28.78 -33.57 -29.42
C ASP A 192 29.74 -34.44 -28.61
N THR A 193 29.50 -34.60 -27.31
CA THR A 193 30.30 -35.46 -26.44
C THR A 193 30.21 -36.93 -26.86
N GLU A 194 29.00 -37.42 -27.16
CA GLU A 194 28.78 -38.80 -27.61
C GLU A 194 29.40 -39.06 -29.00
N LYS A 195 29.35 -38.08 -29.90
CA LYS A 195 30.02 -38.16 -31.21
C LYS A 195 31.53 -38.26 -31.06
N GLU A 196 32.13 -37.42 -30.22
CA GLU A 196 33.56 -37.46 -29.96
C GLU A 196 33.97 -38.79 -29.29
N GLU A 197 33.17 -39.33 -28.36
CA GLU A 197 33.44 -40.65 -27.77
C GLU A 197 33.39 -41.77 -28.82
N LYS A 198 32.38 -41.77 -29.71
CA LYS A 198 32.28 -42.74 -30.82
C LYS A 198 33.45 -42.63 -31.79
N LYS A 199 33.89 -41.40 -32.09
CA LYS A 199 35.06 -41.12 -32.95
C LYS A 199 36.36 -41.62 -32.31
N TYR A 200 36.52 -41.41 -31.01
CA TYR A 200 37.66 -41.91 -30.25
C TYR A 200 37.72 -43.44 -30.23
N LYS A 201 36.60 -44.12 -29.91
CA LYS A 201 36.50 -45.59 -29.98
C LYS A 201 36.82 -46.11 -31.39
N LYS A 202 36.30 -45.48 -32.44
CA LYS A 202 36.54 -45.91 -33.83
C LYS A 202 37.99 -45.75 -34.28
N ASN A 203 38.72 -44.75 -33.78
CA ASN A 203 40.13 -44.52 -34.11
C ASN A 203 41.10 -45.34 -33.26
N ILE A 204 40.72 -45.76 -32.05
CA ILE A 204 41.57 -46.59 -31.18
C ILE A 204 41.37 -48.10 -31.38
N PHE A 205 40.15 -48.56 -31.68
CA PHE A 205 39.90 -49.99 -31.91
C PHE A 205 40.74 -50.65 -33.03
N PRO A 206 41.10 -49.99 -34.15
CA PRO A 206 41.97 -50.61 -35.16
C PRO A 206 43.45 -50.71 -34.74
N LEU A 207 43.87 -50.06 -33.64
CA LEU A 207 45.24 -50.15 -33.12
C LEU A 207 45.50 -51.38 -32.23
N TYR A 208 44.45 -52.12 -31.82
CA TYR A 208 44.57 -53.30 -30.96
C TYR A 208 44.25 -54.64 -31.66
N TYR A 209 43.99 -54.62 -32.98
CA TYR A 209 43.67 -55.83 -33.77
C TYR A 209 44.65 -55.99 -34.94
N THR A 210 45.94 -56.12 -34.64
CA THR A 210 46.93 -56.68 -35.57
C THR A 210 46.97 -58.20 -35.37
N PRO A 211 46.48 -59.02 -36.32
CA PRO A 211 46.61 -60.46 -36.23
C PRO A 211 48.07 -60.85 -36.54
N THR A 212 48.75 -61.46 -35.57
CA THR A 212 49.92 -62.31 -35.79
C THR A 212 49.47 -63.74 -36.06
#